data_AF-A0A4U0Y395-F1
#
_entry.id   AF-A0A4U0Y395-F1
#
_cell.length_a   1.000
_cell.length_b   1.000
_cell.length_c   1.000
_cell.angle_alpha   90.00
_cell.angle_beta   90.00
_cell.angle_gamma   90.00
#
_symmetry.space_group_name_H-M   'P 1'
#
loop_
_entity.id
_entity.type
_entity.pdbx_description
1 polymer ?
#
loop_
_entity_poly.entity_id
_entity_poly.type
_entity_poly.pdbx_seq_one_letter_code
_entity_poly.pdbx_strand_id
1 'polypeptide(L)'
;MGKRTVYTKITPLPSHIPRQLALDMLHSHEEVIKLNPLVTGVKKIEAPRDARSDEFFSQWYEISEIITWGFGLRKKISFKGCFHNQPWGLQSHVYAPMGVDMRNKYRIGGNQPGEEREAR
;
A
#
# COMPACT_ATOMS: atom_id res chain seq x y z
N MET A 1 20.32 0.53 16.93
CA MET A 1 19.29 -0.49 16.69
C MET A 1 18.07 0.20 16.10
N GLY A 2 17.63 -0.15 14.90
CA GLY A 2 16.43 0.47 14.29
C GLY A 2 15.18 0.11 15.08
N LYS A 3 14.26 1.06 15.28
CA LYS A 3 12.97 0.79 15.91
C LYS A 3 12.04 0.15 14.89
N ARG A 4 11.49 -1.02 15.19
CA ARG A 4 10.47 -1.70 14.39
C ARG A 4 9.13 -1.66 15.12
N THR A 5 8.09 -1.23 14.44
CA THR A 5 6.72 -1.21 14.96
C THR A 5 5.84 -2.06 14.05
N VAL A 6 5.00 -2.91 14.63
CA VAL A 6 4.02 -3.73 13.90
C VAL A 6 2.65 -3.50 14.52
N TYR A 7 1.64 -3.31 13.68
CA TYR A 7 0.26 -3.05 14.09
C TYR A 7 -0.69 -3.67 13.08
N THR A 8 -1.90 -4.01 13.52
CA THR A 8 -2.96 -4.53 12.66
C THR A 8 -4.28 -3.86 13.04
N LYS A 9 -4.97 -3.32 12.03
CA LYS A 9 -6.33 -2.80 12.15
C LYS A 9 -7.28 -3.70 11.38
N ILE A 10 -8.42 -4.00 11.99
CA ILE A 10 -9.53 -4.65 11.31
C ILE A 10 -10.69 -3.66 11.32
N THR A 11 -11.25 -3.42 10.13
CA THR A 11 -12.40 -2.52 9.93
C THR A 11 -13.48 -3.30 9.18
N PRO A 12 -14.73 -3.34 9.67
CA PRO A 12 -15.81 -3.99 8.92
C PRO A 12 -16.09 -3.21 7.63
N LEU A 13 -16.30 -3.92 6.54
CA LEU A 13 -16.81 -3.34 5.30
C LEU A 13 -18.33 -3.15 5.40
N PRO A 14 -18.89 -2.09 4.81
CA PRO A 14 -20.34 -1.95 4.70
C PRO A 14 -20.96 -3.14 3.95
N SER A 15 -22.11 -3.62 4.42
CA SER A 15 -22.74 -4.85 3.88
C SER A 15 -23.16 -4.77 2.41
N HIS A 16 -23.37 -3.55 1.89
CA HIS A 16 -23.74 -3.31 0.50
C HIS A 16 -22.54 -3.27 -0.46
N ILE A 17 -21.29 -3.43 0.04
CA ILE A 17 -20.09 -3.44 -0.77
C ILE A 17 -19.72 -4.89 -1.12
N PRO A 18 -19.77 -5.29 -2.41
CA PRO A 18 -19.29 -6.60 -2.86
C PRO A 18 -17.81 -6.83 -2.53
N ARG A 19 -17.43 -8.08 -2.25
CA ARG A 19 -16.03 -8.46 -1.96
C ARG A 19 -15.13 -8.08 -3.14
N GLN A 20 -15.61 -8.38 -4.35
CA GLN A 20 -14.90 -8.08 -5.58
C GLN A 20 -14.65 -6.58 -5.73
N LEU A 21 -15.64 -5.73 -5.44
CA LEU A 21 -15.47 -4.28 -5.50
C LEU A 21 -14.39 -3.77 -4.53
N ALA A 22 -14.32 -4.34 -3.32
CA ALA A 22 -13.26 -4.02 -2.37
C ALA A 22 -11.88 -4.48 -2.85
N LEU A 23 -11.79 -5.65 -3.50
CA LEU A 23 -10.55 -6.14 -4.10
C LEU A 23 -10.12 -5.28 -5.29
N ASP A 24 -11.04 -4.93 -6.18
CA ASP A 24 -10.78 -4.08 -7.34
C ASP A 24 -10.24 -2.71 -6.90
N MET A 25 -10.81 -2.14 -5.83
CA MET A 25 -10.30 -0.91 -5.22
C MET A 25 -8.86 -1.08 -4.73
N LEU A 26 -8.54 -2.19 -4.03
CA LEU A 26 -7.17 -2.47 -3.57
C LEU A 26 -6.21 -2.72 -4.73
N HIS A 27 -6.68 -3.29 -5.83
CA HIS A 27 -5.86 -3.57 -7.02
C HIS A 27 -5.63 -2.34 -7.89
N SER A 28 -6.38 -1.27 -7.66
CA SER A 28 -6.12 0.06 -8.23
C SER A 28 -4.99 0.78 -7.46
N HIS A 29 -3.75 0.42 -7.76
CA HIS A 29 -2.56 0.89 -7.02
C HIS A 29 -2.46 2.40 -6.93
N GLU A 30 -2.69 3.12 -8.04
CA GLU A 30 -2.61 4.58 -8.04
C GLU A 30 -3.65 5.20 -7.10
N GLU A 31 -4.88 4.67 -7.10
CA GLU A 31 -5.93 5.17 -6.23
C GLU A 31 -5.62 4.86 -4.76
N VAL A 32 -5.12 3.65 -4.46
CA VAL A 32 -4.65 3.30 -3.11
C VAL A 32 -3.54 4.24 -2.64
N ILE A 33 -2.58 4.56 -3.50
CA ILE A 33 -1.49 5.49 -3.15
C ILE A 33 -2.05 6.89 -2.87
N LYS A 34 -2.97 7.38 -3.70
CA LYS A 34 -3.60 8.71 -3.56
C LYS A 34 -4.50 8.83 -2.32
N LEU A 35 -4.88 7.73 -1.65
CA LEU A 35 -5.59 7.79 -0.37
C LEU A 35 -4.77 8.45 0.74
N ASN A 36 -3.44 8.45 0.65
CA ASN A 36 -2.62 9.20 1.58
C ASN A 36 -2.71 10.71 1.23
N PRO A 37 -3.25 11.57 2.11
CA PRO A 37 -3.42 13.00 1.81
C PRO A 37 -2.10 13.76 1.62
N LEU A 38 -0.96 13.16 2.01
CA LEU A 38 0.36 13.75 1.76
C LEU A 38 0.83 13.56 0.31
N VAL A 39 0.24 12.61 -0.42
CA VAL A 39 0.60 12.31 -1.81
C VAL A 39 0.16 13.44 -2.73
N THR A 40 1.11 13.88 -3.56
CA THR A 40 0.96 14.94 -4.56
C THR A 40 1.21 14.46 -5.97
N GLY A 41 1.73 13.24 -6.15
CA GLY A 41 1.96 12.67 -7.46
C GLY A 41 2.33 11.19 -7.38
N VAL A 42 1.94 10.45 -8.40
CA VAL A 42 2.24 9.03 -8.59
C VAL A 42 2.65 8.84 -10.03
N LYS A 43 3.75 8.11 -10.24
CA LYS A 43 4.25 7.77 -11.57
C LYS A 43 4.66 6.31 -11.59
N LYS A 44 4.09 5.53 -12.51
CA LYS A 44 4.57 4.15 -12.73
C LYS A 44 6.00 4.16 -13.27
N ILE A 45 6.85 3.30 -12.73
CA ILE A 45 8.25 3.15 -13.12
C ILE A 45 8.59 1.68 -13.36
N GLU A 46 9.72 1.44 -14.01
CA GLU A 46 10.30 0.09 -14.08
C GLU A 46 10.87 -0.32 -12.72
N ALA A 47 10.97 -1.64 -12.50
CA ALA A 47 11.60 -2.19 -11.31
C ALA A 47 13.05 -1.65 -11.19
N PRO A 48 13.43 -1.05 -10.04
CA PRO A 48 14.80 -0.63 -9.80
C PRO A 48 15.77 -1.81 -9.93
N ARG A 49 17.00 -1.54 -10.37
CA ARG A 49 18.04 -2.58 -10.54
C ARG A 49 18.44 -3.25 -9.23
N ASP A 50 18.27 -2.54 -8.12
CA ASP A 50 18.51 -2.96 -6.75
C ASP A 50 17.23 -3.51 -6.07
N ALA A 51 16.15 -3.71 -6.82
CA ALA A 51 14.95 -4.37 -6.31
C ALA A 51 15.28 -5.78 -5.80
N ARG A 52 14.66 -6.15 -4.68
CA ARG A 52 14.79 -7.52 -4.16
C ARG A 52 14.13 -8.51 -5.12
N SER A 53 14.62 -9.75 -5.12
CA SER A 53 14.14 -10.78 -6.05
C SER A 53 12.63 -11.07 -5.93
N ASP A 54 12.07 -10.96 -4.73
CA ASP A 54 10.65 -11.12 -4.44
C ASP A 54 9.79 -9.92 -4.89
N GLU A 55 10.41 -8.76 -5.13
CA GLU A 55 9.74 -7.52 -5.54
C GLU A 55 9.87 -7.25 -7.04
N PHE A 56 10.74 -7.98 -7.73
CA PHE A 56 11.07 -7.74 -9.14
C PHE A 56 9.84 -7.81 -10.05
N PHE A 57 8.92 -8.75 -9.78
CA PHE A 57 7.67 -8.91 -10.54
C PHE A 57 6.50 -8.06 -10.03
N SER A 58 6.72 -7.23 -9.01
CA SER A 58 5.71 -6.29 -8.52
C SER A 58 5.60 -5.08 -9.44
N GLN A 59 4.49 -4.34 -9.33
CA GLN A 59 4.36 -3.06 -10.04
C GLN A 59 5.03 -1.96 -9.21
N TRP A 60 5.87 -1.16 -9.88
CA TRP A 60 6.67 -0.13 -9.21
C TRP A 60 6.17 1.27 -9.52
N TYR A 61 6.25 2.13 -8.50
CA TYR A 61 5.82 3.52 -8.57
C TYR A 61 6.85 4.43 -7.89
N GLU A 62 7.05 5.60 -8.48
CA GLU A 62 7.60 6.76 -7.81
C GLU A 62 6.44 7.58 -7.23
N ILE A 63 6.50 7.84 -5.93
CA ILE A 63 5.47 8.51 -5.15
C ILE A 63 6.07 9.82 -4.65
N SER A 64 5.38 10.93 -4.90
CA SER A 64 5.77 12.25 -4.44
C SER A 64 4.86 12.74 -3.34
N GLU A 65 5.42 13.17 -2.21
CA GLU A 65 4.67 13.66 -1.05
C GLU A 65 5.15 15.04 -0.60
N ILE A 66 4.29 15.78 0.09
CA ILE A 66 4.70 16.96 0.86
C ILE A 66 4.62 16.61 2.34
N ILE A 67 5.78 16.61 3.00
CA ILE A 67 5.89 16.38 4.43
C ILE A 67 6.20 17.68 5.16
N THR A 68 5.71 17.80 6.39
CA THR A 68 6.13 18.85 7.32
C THR A 68 7.35 18.36 8.08
N TRP A 69 8.49 18.97 7.83
CA TRP A 69 9.73 18.73 8.56
C TRP A 69 9.82 19.68 9.76
N GLY A 70 10.75 19.43 10.68
CA GLY A 70 10.89 20.14 11.95
C GLY A 70 10.85 21.67 11.77
N PHE A 71 10.27 22.36 12.76
CA PHE A 71 9.99 23.81 12.74
C PHE A 71 8.95 24.26 11.69
N GLY A 72 8.12 23.35 11.16
CA GLY A 72 6.98 23.70 10.31
C GLY A 72 7.34 23.89 8.82
N LEU A 73 8.58 23.59 8.43
CA LEU A 73 9.02 23.70 7.04
C LEU A 73 8.40 22.57 6.20
N ARG A 74 7.68 22.94 5.13
CA ARG A 74 7.16 21.97 4.16
C ARG A 74 8.27 21.57 3.18
N LYS A 75 8.45 20.27 2.97
CA LYS A 75 9.41 19.73 2.01
C LYS A 75 8.73 18.72 1.10
N LYS A 76 8.95 18.87 -0.21
CA LYS A 76 8.57 17.87 -1.19
C LYS A 76 9.61 16.75 -1.19
N ILE A 77 9.15 15.52 -1.11
CA ILE A 77 9.98 14.31 -1.18
C ILE A 77 9.43 13.38 -2.25
N SER A 78 10.30 12.56 -2.83
CA SER A 78 9.93 11.48 -3.72
C SER A 78 10.61 10.20 -3.29
N PHE A 79 9.90 9.09 -3.38
CA PHE A 79 10.39 7.77 -3.00
C PHE A 79 9.75 6.67 -3.84
N LYS A 80 10.32 5.47 -3.78
CA LYS A 80 9.87 4.32 -4.58
C LYS A 80 9.06 3.36 -3.72
N GLY A 81 8.06 2.73 -4.32
CA GLY A 81 7.32 1.64 -3.70
C GLY A 81 6.87 0.61 -4.72
N CYS A 82 6.79 -0.64 -4.28
CA CYS A 82 6.27 -1.75 -5.07
C CYS A 82 4.96 -2.27 -4.50
N PHE A 83 4.06 -2.66 -5.39
CA PHE A 83 2.70 -3.10 -5.08
C PHE A 83 2.40 -4.41 -5.79
N HIS A 84 1.91 -5.38 -5.03
CA HIS A 84 1.65 -6.74 -5.47
C HIS A 84 0.21 -7.14 -5.16
N ASN A 85 -0.58 -7.38 -6.20
CA ASN A 85 -1.94 -7.87 -6.07
C ASN A 85 -1.94 -9.30 -5.57
N GLN A 86 -2.66 -9.55 -4.50
CA GLN A 86 -2.98 -10.89 -4.03
C GLN A 86 -4.44 -11.20 -4.36
N PRO A 87 -4.81 -12.47 -4.55
CA PRO A 87 -6.21 -12.85 -4.80
C PRO A 87 -7.17 -12.36 -3.71
N TRP A 88 -6.67 -12.18 -2.48
CA TRP A 88 -7.44 -11.72 -1.32
C TRP A 88 -7.09 -10.29 -0.87
N GLY A 89 -6.31 -9.52 -1.64
CA GLY A 89 -6.00 -8.14 -1.31
C GLY A 89 -4.72 -7.61 -1.95
N LEU A 90 -3.90 -6.90 -1.17
CA LEU A 90 -2.74 -6.16 -1.67
C LEU A 90 -1.58 -6.23 -0.68
N GLN A 91 -0.38 -6.42 -1.19
CA GLN A 91 0.86 -6.19 -0.45
C GLN A 91 1.61 -5.00 -1.04
N SER A 92 2.22 -4.19 -0.19
CA SER A 92 3.10 -3.13 -0.63
C SER A 92 4.35 -3.03 0.24
N HIS A 93 5.41 -2.52 -0.38
CA HIS A 93 6.66 -2.18 0.28
C HIS A 93 7.18 -0.86 -0.29
N VAL A 94 7.41 0.10 0.61
CA VAL A 94 7.79 1.48 0.29
C VAL A 94 9.12 1.82 0.96
N TYR A 95 10.01 2.43 0.19
CA TYR A 95 11.35 2.87 0.60
C TYR A 95 11.39 4.39 0.79
N ALA A 96 10.86 4.87 1.91
CA ALA A 96 10.82 6.30 2.21
C ALA A 96 12.21 6.86 2.61
N PRO A 97 12.41 8.19 2.55
CA PRO A 97 13.68 8.81 2.92
C PRO A 97 14.12 8.49 4.36
N MET A 98 15.41 8.71 4.65
CA MET A 98 16.01 8.47 5.96
C MET A 98 16.01 7.00 6.41
N GLY A 99 16.02 6.06 5.46
CA GLY A 99 16.12 4.62 5.74
C GLY A 99 14.83 4.02 6.29
N VAL A 100 13.68 4.65 6.03
CA VAL A 100 12.38 4.17 6.47
C VAL A 100 11.84 3.15 5.46
N ASP A 101 11.74 1.89 5.89
CA ASP A 101 11.10 0.78 5.18
C ASP A 101 9.69 0.59 5.77
N MET A 102 8.66 0.66 4.92
CA MET A 102 7.27 0.42 5.29
C MET A 102 6.69 -0.73 4.48
N ARG A 103 6.15 -1.75 5.17
CA ARG A 103 5.49 -2.90 4.56
C ARG A 103 4.06 -2.99 5.03
N ASN A 104 3.13 -3.05 4.09
CA ASN A 104 1.72 -3.17 4.37
C ASN A 104 1.13 -4.41 3.72
N LYS A 105 0.19 -5.05 4.43
CA LYS A 105 -0.65 -6.13 3.92
C LYS A 105 -2.10 -5.76 4.16
N TYR A 106 -2.85 -5.58 3.09
CA TYR A 106 -4.29 -5.40 3.09
C TYR A 106 -4.94 -6.71 2.68
N ARG A 107 -5.88 -7.21 3.49
CA ARG A 107 -6.64 -8.44 3.21
C ARG A 107 -8.12 -8.14 3.35
N ILE A 108 -8.89 -8.52 2.34
CA ILE A 108 -10.35 -8.64 2.45
C ILE A 108 -10.63 -10.06 2.93
N GLY A 109 -11.11 -10.19 4.16
CA GLY A 109 -11.44 -11.47 4.78
C GLY A 109 -12.89 -11.52 5.25
N GLY A 110 -13.33 -12.71 5.65
CA GLY A 110 -14.72 -12.95 6.04
C GLY A 110 -15.57 -13.36 4.85
N ASN A 111 -16.90 -13.33 5.02
CA ASN A 111 -17.84 -13.87 4.03
C ASN A 111 -18.92 -12.84 3.73
N GLN A 112 -19.33 -12.75 2.47
CA GLN A 112 -20.56 -12.05 2.13
C GLN A 112 -21.78 -12.88 2.54
N PRO A 113 -22.96 -12.26 2.73
CA PRO A 113 -24.21 -13.00 2.88
C PRO A 113 -24.41 -13.96 1.70
N GLY A 114 -24.49 -15.27 1.97
CA GLY A 114 -24.66 -16.30 0.93
C GLY A 114 -23.37 -16.93 0.40
N GLU A 115 -22.19 -16.46 0.82
CA GLU A 115 -20.91 -17.11 0.50
C GLU A 115 -20.53 -18.18 1.53
N GLU A 116 -19.78 -19.19 1.09
CA GLU A 116 -19.16 -20.17 1.98
C GLU A 116 -18.19 -19.50 2.96
N ARG A 117 -18.01 -20.13 4.13
CA ARG A 117 -17.12 -19.61 5.15
C ARG A 117 -15.66 -19.75 4.72
N GLU A 118 -14.95 -18.63 4.65
CA GLU A 118 -13.51 -18.59 4.44
C GLU A 118 -12.80 -19.40 5.54
N ALA A 119 -11.94 -20.33 5.10
CA ALA A 119 -11.11 -21.12 6.00
C ALA A 119 -10.17 -20.18 6.80
N ARG A 120 -9.97 -20.51 8.08
CA ARG A 120 -9.15 -19.72 9.00
C ARG A 120 -7.67 -19.81 8.66
#